data_AF-A0A2W7AVC9-F1
#
_entry.id   AF-A0A2W7AVC9-F1
#
_cell.length_a   1.000
_cell.length_b   1.000
_cell.length_c   1.000
_cell.angle_alpha   90.00
_cell.angle_beta   90.00
_cell.angle_gamma   90.00
#
_symmetry.space_group_name_H-M   'P 1'
#
loop_
_entity.id
_entity.type
_entity.pdbx_description
1 polymer ?
#
loop_
_entity_poly.entity_id
_entity_poly.type
_entity_poly.pdbx_seq_one_letter_code
_entity_poly.pdbx_strand_id
1 'polypeptide(L)'
;MNPNNFDDLAIDPYQQILFQGYSDREIAEIQTLLQKSHKATYPTIANSIVDHANRHGFQEDYLKYLIKADNFNKKGARKTKLLNGALRWNKGTEFLIERDNKIISYGEN
;
A
#
# COMPACT_ATOMS: atom_id res chain seq x y z
N MET A 1 -12.71 37.87 15.76
CA MET A 1 -13.09 36.60 15.11
C MET A 1 -12.13 36.41 13.96
N ASN A 2 -11.28 35.38 14.01
CA ASN A 2 -10.37 35.01 12.92
C ASN A 2 -10.88 33.68 12.36
N PRO A 3 -10.88 33.49 11.03
CA PRO A 3 -11.65 32.45 10.38
C PRO A 3 -10.98 31.11 10.63
N ASN A 4 -11.76 30.11 11.00
CA ASN A 4 -11.34 28.73 10.78
C ASN A 4 -11.31 28.54 9.26
N ASN A 5 -10.14 28.82 8.67
CA ASN A 5 -9.72 28.19 7.43
C ASN A 5 -9.82 26.68 7.68
N PHE A 6 -10.96 26.09 7.33
CA PHE A 6 -10.95 24.77 6.76
C PHE A 6 -10.31 24.96 5.39
N ASP A 7 -8.98 25.16 5.40
CA ASP A 7 -8.16 24.97 4.21
C ASP A 7 -8.63 23.65 3.61
N ASP A 8 -8.98 23.70 2.34
CA ASP A 8 -9.23 22.58 1.47
C ASP A 8 -8.65 21.31 2.05
N LEU A 9 -9.48 20.29 2.28
CA LEU A 9 -8.99 18.92 2.28
C LEU A 9 -8.39 18.71 0.88
N ALA A 10 -7.16 19.17 0.70
CA ALA A 10 -6.39 19.05 -0.51
C ALA A 10 -6.35 17.54 -0.73
N ILE A 11 -7.18 17.10 -1.68
CA ILE A 11 -7.37 15.69 -1.97
C ILE A 11 -5.95 15.16 -2.20
N ASP A 12 -5.54 14.19 -1.38
CA ASP A 12 -4.19 13.63 -1.44
C ASP A 12 -3.90 13.29 -2.91
N PRO A 13 -2.88 13.90 -3.54
CA PRO A 13 -2.64 13.70 -4.97
C PRO A 13 -2.41 12.23 -5.29
N TYR A 14 -1.87 11.45 -4.34
CA TYR A 14 -1.68 10.02 -4.52
C TYR A 14 -3.00 9.26 -4.44
N GLN A 15 -4.01 9.76 -3.72
CA GLN A 15 -5.34 9.18 -3.71
C GLN A 15 -6.04 9.38 -5.06
N GLN A 16 -5.84 10.53 -5.71
CA GLN A 16 -6.33 10.75 -7.08
C GLN A 16 -5.72 9.75 -8.05
N ILE A 17 -4.39 9.57 -8.00
CA ILE A 17 -3.66 8.59 -8.83
C ILE A 17 -4.17 7.17 -8.56
N LEU A 18 -4.33 6.80 -7.29
CA LEU A 18 -4.74 5.46 -6.88
C LEU A 18 -6.14 5.08 -7.36
N PHE A 19 -7.04 6.06 -7.50
CA PHE A 19 -8.43 5.86 -7.93
C PHE A 19 -8.66 6.12 -9.41
N GLN A 20 -7.67 6.71 -10.10
CA GLN A 20 -7.81 7.09 -11.49
C GLN A 20 -8.10 5.87 -12.38
N GLY A 21 -9.17 5.95 -13.17
CA GLY A 21 -9.55 4.92 -14.14
C GLY A 21 -10.29 3.71 -13.55
N TYR A 22 -10.45 3.64 -12.22
CA TYR A 22 -11.20 2.57 -11.55
C TYR A 22 -12.68 2.92 -11.41
N SER A 23 -13.54 1.89 -11.45
CA SER A 23 -14.97 2.01 -11.14
C SER A 23 -15.21 2.21 -9.63
N ASP A 24 -16.40 2.70 -9.26
CA ASP A 24 -16.77 2.88 -7.84
C ASP A 24 -16.62 1.60 -7.01
N ARG A 25 -16.90 0.44 -7.61
CA ARG A 25 -16.73 -0.87 -6.97
C ARG A 25 -15.26 -1.16 -6.67
N GLU A 26 -14.40 -0.93 -7.66
CA GLU A 26 -12.96 -1.14 -7.52
C GLU A 26 -12.35 -0.14 -6.54
N ILE A 27 -12.79 1.12 -6.56
CA ILE A 27 -12.38 2.13 -5.58
C ILE A 27 -12.76 1.70 -4.16
N ALA A 28 -13.97 1.16 -3.94
CA ALA A 28 -14.36 0.65 -2.63
C ALA A 28 -13.50 -0.54 -2.17
N GLU A 29 -13.09 -1.41 -3.09
CA GLU A 29 -12.16 -2.51 -2.82
C GLU A 29 -10.76 -1.99 -2.45
N ILE A 30 -10.23 -1.05 -3.25
CA ILE A 30 -8.96 -0.36 -2.95
C ILE A 30 -9.01 0.24 -1.55
N GLN A 31 -10.06 1.00 -1.21
CA GLN A 31 -10.21 1.61 0.12
C GLN A 31 -10.22 0.57 1.24
N THR A 32 -10.84 -0.59 1.03
CA THR A 32 -10.84 -1.70 1.98
C THR A 32 -9.44 -2.27 2.18
N LEU A 33 -8.68 -2.46 1.10
CA LEU A 33 -7.30 -2.96 1.14
C LEU A 33 -6.32 -1.95 1.76
N LEU A 34 -6.56 -0.64 1.58
CA LEU A 34 -5.76 0.41 2.23
C LEU A 34 -5.83 0.34 3.76
N GLN A 35 -6.94 -0.11 4.35
CA GLN A 35 -7.05 -0.26 5.81
C GLN A 35 -6.07 -1.29 6.39
N LYS A 36 -5.67 -2.27 5.57
CA LYS A 36 -4.69 -3.30 5.91
C LYS A 36 -3.25 -2.86 5.63
N SER A 37 -3.06 -1.67 5.06
CA SER A 37 -1.76 -1.13 4.67
C SER A 37 -1.20 -0.16 5.72
N HIS A 38 0.11 0.04 5.67
CA HIS A 38 0.86 0.91 6.58
C HIS A 38 1.74 1.86 5.76
N LYS A 39 1.64 3.16 6.06
CA LYS A 39 2.38 4.21 5.33
C LYS A 39 3.90 4.18 5.49
N ALA A 40 4.43 3.34 6.38
CA ALA A 40 5.83 3.30 6.79
C ALA A 40 6.37 4.70 7.19
N THR A 41 7.23 5.29 6.36
CA THR A 41 7.80 6.63 6.52
C THR A 41 7.18 7.66 5.59
N TYR A 42 6.23 7.26 4.73
CA TYR A 42 5.56 8.17 3.80
C TYR A 42 4.54 9.06 4.52
N PRO A 43 4.23 10.25 3.96
CA PRO A 43 3.20 11.14 4.48
C PRO A 43 1.84 10.46 4.64
N THR A 44 1.39 9.75 3.60
CA THR A 44 0.07 9.08 3.53
C THR A 44 0.21 7.62 3.09
N ILE A 45 -0.85 6.83 3.34
CA ILE A 45 -0.91 5.43 2.87
C ILE A 45 -0.95 5.40 1.34
N ALA A 46 -1.73 6.29 0.70
CA ALA A 46 -1.82 6.33 -0.77
C ALA A 46 -0.45 6.60 -1.41
N ASN A 47 0.34 7.54 -0.86
CA ASN A 47 1.72 7.77 -1.32
C ASN A 47 2.58 6.50 -1.22
N SER A 48 2.54 5.83 -0.07
CA SER A 48 3.28 4.59 0.13
C SER A 48 2.90 3.50 -0.88
N ILE A 49 1.61 3.35 -1.20
CA ILE A 49 1.14 2.33 -2.14
C ILE A 49 1.54 2.67 -3.57
N VAL A 50 1.34 3.92 -4.01
CA VAL A 50 1.71 4.36 -5.36
C VAL A 50 3.22 4.18 -5.59
N ASP A 51 4.06 4.64 -4.66
CA ASP A 51 5.52 4.50 -4.79
C ASP A 51 5.96 3.03 -4.84
N HIS A 52 5.47 2.20 -3.91
CA HIS A 52 5.84 0.78 -3.89
C HIS A 52 5.32 0.00 -5.09
N ALA A 53 4.07 0.22 -5.50
CA ALA A 53 3.50 -0.42 -6.69
C ALA A 53 4.32 -0.07 -7.94
N ASN A 54 4.64 1.21 -8.15
CA ASN A 54 5.44 1.66 -9.28
C ASN A 54 6.84 1.01 -9.28
N ARG A 55 7.51 0.98 -8.12
CA ARG A 55 8.83 0.35 -7.97
C ARG A 55 8.84 -1.16 -8.21
N HIS A 56 7.70 -1.82 -8.09
CA HIS A 56 7.55 -3.25 -8.23
C HIS A 56 6.81 -3.67 -9.51
N GLY A 57 6.69 -2.76 -10.49
CA GLY A 57 6.16 -3.08 -11.82
C GLY A 57 4.63 -3.08 -11.93
N PHE A 58 3.93 -2.50 -10.96
CA PHE A 58 2.48 -2.35 -10.93
C PHE A 58 2.05 -0.90 -11.21
N GLN A 59 2.81 -0.17 -12.02
CA GLN A 59 2.42 1.18 -12.41
C GLN A 59 1.03 1.15 -13.07
N GLU A 60 0.13 2.01 -12.59
CA GLU A 60 -1.29 2.11 -12.99
C GLU A 60 -2.17 0.89 -12.62
N ASP A 61 -1.60 -0.24 -12.20
CA ASP A 61 -2.32 -1.45 -11.76
C ASP A 61 -2.29 -1.62 -10.22
N TYR A 62 -2.66 -0.54 -9.53
CA TYR A 62 -2.63 -0.44 -8.06
C TYR A 62 -3.57 -1.42 -7.36
N LEU A 63 -4.74 -1.71 -7.96
CA LEU A 63 -5.66 -2.69 -7.39
C LEU A 63 -5.04 -4.08 -7.38
N LYS A 64 -4.43 -4.52 -8.48
CA LYS A 64 -3.74 -5.82 -8.52
C LYS A 64 -2.60 -5.92 -7.53
N TYR A 65 -1.80 -4.84 -7.39
CA TYR A 65 -0.76 -4.78 -6.36
C TYR A 65 -1.33 -5.04 -4.97
N LEU A 66 -2.42 -4.35 -4.60
CA LEU A 66 -3.06 -4.48 -3.29
C LEU A 66 -3.65 -5.89 -3.08
N ILE A 67 -4.32 -6.44 -4.09
CA ILE A 67 -4.89 -7.81 -4.06
C ILE A 67 -3.77 -8.84 -3.85
N LYS A 68 -2.66 -8.73 -4.58
CA LYS A 68 -1.53 -9.67 -4.45
C LYS A 68 -0.87 -9.55 -3.09
N ALA A 69 -0.72 -8.33 -2.56
CA ALA A 69 -0.21 -8.10 -1.23
C ALA A 69 -1.10 -8.73 -0.13
N ASP A 70 -2.42 -8.54 -0.21
CA ASP A 70 -3.38 -9.10 0.75
C ASP A 70 -3.45 -10.63 0.69
N ASN A 71 -3.34 -11.20 -0.51
CA ASN A 71 -3.37 -12.64 -0.73
C ASN A 71 -2.02 -13.34 -0.51
N PHE A 72 -0.96 -12.62 -0.14
CA PHE A 72 0.35 -13.22 0.05
C PHE A 72 0.33 -14.31 1.14
N ASN A 73 0.60 -15.55 0.73
CA ASN A 73 0.54 -16.68 1.63
C ASN A 73 1.84 -16.87 2.43
N LYS A 74 1.81 -16.47 3.70
CA LYS A 74 2.93 -16.60 4.65
C LYS A 74 3.30 -18.05 5.01
N LYS A 75 2.42 -19.04 4.78
CA LYS A 75 2.73 -20.45 5.07
C LYS A 75 3.89 -20.91 4.19
N GLY A 76 4.96 -21.37 4.83
CA GLY A 76 6.20 -21.78 4.15
C GLY A 76 7.07 -20.63 3.64
N ALA A 77 6.72 -19.37 3.91
CA ALA A 77 7.55 -18.23 3.59
C ALA A 77 8.71 -18.09 4.59
N ARG A 78 9.89 -17.72 4.10
CA ARG A 78 11.04 -17.41 4.93
C ARG A 78 10.86 -16.04 5.58
N LYS A 79 10.77 -16.02 6.91
CA LYS A 79 10.65 -14.80 7.72
C LYS A 79 12.03 -14.21 8.07
N THR A 80 12.21 -12.92 7.87
CA THR A 80 13.41 -12.16 8.25
C THR A 80 13.00 -10.86 8.95
N LYS A 81 13.59 -10.57 10.10
CA LYS A 81 13.40 -9.27 10.78
C LYS A 81 14.37 -8.25 10.19
N LEU A 82 13.86 -7.11 9.75
CA LEU A 82 14.65 -6.00 9.23
C LEU A 82 15.16 -5.11 10.37
N LEU A 83 16.21 -4.32 10.11
CA LEU A 83 16.83 -3.43 11.10
C LEU A 83 15.83 -2.43 11.70
N ASN A 84 14.87 -1.98 10.89
CA ASN A 84 13.81 -1.05 11.31
C ASN A 84 12.61 -1.73 12.00
N GLY A 85 12.77 -2.98 12.44
CA GLY A 85 11.75 -3.76 13.14
C GLY A 85 10.66 -4.38 12.27
N ALA A 86 10.58 -4.03 10.97
CA ALA A 86 9.62 -4.66 10.06
C ALA A 86 9.98 -6.13 9.79
N LEU A 87 9.00 -6.90 9.33
CA LEU A 87 9.14 -8.31 8.97
C LEU A 87 9.06 -8.44 7.46
N ARG A 88 10.09 -9.04 6.86
CA ARG A 88 10.08 -9.45 5.45
C ARG A 88 9.79 -10.95 5.37
N TRP A 89 8.76 -11.31 4.64
CA TRP A 89 8.42 -12.66 4.26
C TRP A 89 8.81 -12.86 2.81
N ASN A 90 9.59 -13.90 2.49
CA ASN A 90 9.95 -14.24 1.11
C ASN A 90 9.41 -15.63 0.77
N LYS A 91 8.83 -15.79 -0.42
CA LYS A 91 8.30 -17.06 -0.89
C LYS A 91 8.45 -17.16 -2.41
N GLY A 92 9.30 -18.07 -2.87
CA GLY A 92 9.64 -18.18 -4.28
C GLY A 92 10.24 -16.86 -4.79
N THR A 93 9.64 -16.31 -5.83
CA THR A 93 10.01 -15.00 -6.39
C THR A 93 9.35 -13.83 -5.67
N GLU A 94 8.34 -14.04 -4.83
CA GLU A 94 7.58 -12.95 -4.21
C GLU A 94 8.05 -12.63 -2.79
N PHE A 95 7.78 -11.41 -2.33
CA PHE A 95 7.97 -11.01 -0.94
C PHE A 95 6.88 -10.06 -0.44
N LEU A 96 6.70 -10.06 0.89
CA LEU A 96 5.83 -9.15 1.62
C LEU A 96 6.62 -8.53 2.78
N ILE A 97 6.54 -7.21 2.94
CA ILE A 97 7.06 -6.48 4.10
C ILE A 97 5.88 -6.00 4.92
N GLU A 98 5.86 -6.30 6.20
CA GLU A 98 4.83 -5.85 7.13
C GLU A 98 5.39 -5.32 8.45
N ARG A 99 4.60 -4.50 9.12
CA ARG A 99 4.83 -4.04 10.49
C ARG A 99 3.50 -3.99 11.22
N ASP A 100 3.46 -4.52 12.44
CA ASP A 100 2.26 -4.54 13.28
C ASP A 100 1.03 -5.13 12.56
N ASN A 101 1.25 -6.25 11.83
CA ASN A 101 0.26 -6.94 10.99
C ASN A 101 -0.34 -6.10 9.85
N LYS A 102 0.30 -4.98 9.49
CA LYS A 102 -0.08 -4.17 8.33
C LYS A 102 0.97 -4.22 7.24
N ILE A 103 0.50 -4.27 6.00
CA ILE A 103 1.33 -4.38 4.81
C ILE A 103 2.02 -3.04 4.54
N ILE A 104 3.35 -3.04 4.46
CA ILE A 104 4.14 -1.88 4.02
C ILE A 104 4.36 -1.96 2.51
N SER A 105 4.82 -3.12 2.04
CA SER A 105 5.22 -3.30 0.65
C SER A 105 5.07 -4.76 0.23
N TYR A 106 4.77 -4.97 -1.04
CA TYR A 106 4.77 -6.24 -1.71
C TYR A 106 5.62 -6.13 -2.98
N GLY A 107 6.20 -7.23 -3.45
CA GLY A 107 6.91 -7.23 -4.73
C GLY A 107 7.28 -8.62 -5.22
N GLU A 108 7.63 -8.68 -6.50
CA GLU A 108 8.14 -9.87 -7.19
C GLU A 108 9.61 -9.59 -7.55
N ASN A 109 10.51 -10.53 -7.24
CA ASN A 109 11.95 -10.50 -7.56
C ASN A 109 12.19 -11.02 -8.98
#